data_AF-A0A2E5PE30-F1
#
_entry.id   AF-A0A2E5PE30-F1
#
_cell.length_a   1.000
_cell.length_b   1.000
_cell.length_c   1.000
_cell.angle_alpha   90.00
_cell.angle_beta   90.00
_cell.angle_gamma   90.00
#
_symmetry.space_group_name_H-M   'P 1'
#
loop_
_entity.id
_entity.type
_entity.pdbx_description
1 polymer ?
#
loop_
_entity_poly.entity_id
_entity_poly.type
_entity_poly.pdbx_seq_one_letter_code
_entity_poly.pdbx_strand_id
1 'polypeptide(L)'
;MHSEYQSNAMTEIALALAMAFFSIMVLAMLSMGSALKTETSVAPNLTEGIHLSLPAETNVETVKARKVAAEDVIIYWSGRFFDSSLEPIVPETLADHERLVLAIAPDLSIREAMAARKQITAAGLEVTALDSRWMKTLEERDP
;
A
#
# COMPACT_ATOMS: atom_id res chain seq x y z
N MET A 1 23.69 -19.50 -54.70
CA MET A 1 23.25 -18.43 -53.78
C MET A 1 22.36 -18.99 -52.65
N HIS A 2 22.72 -20.13 -52.03
CA HIS A 2 21.88 -20.82 -51.03
C HIS A 2 22.40 -20.71 -49.57
N SER A 3 23.62 -20.21 -49.36
CA SER A 3 24.27 -20.13 -48.04
C SER A 3 23.76 -18.98 -47.16
N GLU A 4 23.54 -17.79 -47.74
CA GLU A 4 23.16 -16.58 -46.99
C GLU A 4 21.78 -16.69 -46.35
N TYR A 5 20.80 -17.26 -47.06
CA TYR A 5 19.45 -17.48 -46.54
C TYR A 5 19.42 -18.48 -45.39
N GLN A 6 20.28 -19.50 -45.44
CA GLN A 6 20.36 -20.52 -44.39
C GLN A 6 21.03 -19.95 -43.12
N SER A 7 21.99 -19.05 -43.28
CA SER A 7 22.63 -18.30 -42.18
C SER A 7 21.63 -17.34 -41.51
N ASN A 8 20.89 -16.56 -42.30
CA ASN A 8 19.88 -15.63 -41.78
C ASN A 8 18.70 -16.35 -41.11
N ALA A 9 18.27 -17.49 -41.66
CA ALA A 9 17.23 -18.31 -41.02
C ALA A 9 17.70 -18.86 -39.66
N MET A 10 18.97 -19.27 -39.54
CA MET A 10 19.53 -19.75 -38.28
C MET A 10 19.62 -18.66 -37.21
N THR A 11 19.98 -17.43 -37.60
CA THR A 11 20.04 -16.28 -36.68
C THR A 11 18.66 -15.80 -36.26
N GLU A 12 17.67 -15.81 -37.16
CA GLU A 12 16.29 -15.46 -36.85
C GLU A 12 15.63 -16.47 -35.90
N ILE A 13 15.89 -17.77 -36.10
CA ILE A 13 15.47 -18.83 -35.17
C ILE A 13 16.14 -18.64 -33.80
N ALA A 14 17.43 -18.33 -33.77
CA ALA A 14 18.14 -18.09 -32.51
C ALA A 14 17.57 -16.88 -31.75
N LEU A 15 17.22 -15.80 -32.46
CA LEU A 15 16.61 -14.60 -31.87
C LEU A 15 15.21 -14.89 -31.33
N ALA A 16 14.37 -15.63 -32.07
CA ALA A 16 13.05 -16.03 -31.62
C ALA A 16 13.11 -16.95 -30.38
N LEU A 17 14.03 -17.92 -30.37
CA LEU A 17 14.27 -18.78 -29.22
C LEU A 17 14.78 -17.98 -28.01
N ALA A 18 15.67 -17.01 -28.22
CA ALA A 18 16.14 -16.14 -27.14
C ALA A 18 15.00 -15.35 -26.50
N MET A 19 14.07 -14.80 -27.29
CA MET A 19 12.88 -14.13 -26.78
C MET A 19 11.95 -15.07 -26.01
N ALA A 20 11.75 -16.29 -26.50
CA ALA A 20 10.92 -17.29 -25.83
C ALA A 20 11.52 -17.72 -24.48
N PHE A 21 12.80 -18.04 -24.43
CA PHE A 21 13.47 -18.42 -23.19
C PHE A 21 13.58 -17.26 -22.20
N PHE A 22 13.83 -16.04 -22.68
CA PHE A 22 13.83 -14.86 -21.83
C PHE A 22 12.45 -14.63 -21.19
N SER A 23 11.38 -14.82 -21.96
CA SER A 23 10.01 -14.67 -21.46
C SER A 23 9.64 -15.73 -20.42
N ILE A 24 10.02 -17.00 -20.65
CA ILE A 24 9.80 -18.09 -19.68
C ILE A 24 10.59 -17.82 -18.39
N MET A 25 11.83 -17.34 -18.50
CA MET A 25 12.66 -16.98 -17.35
C MET A 25 12.03 -15.85 -16.53
N VAL A 26 11.57 -14.78 -17.18
CA VAL A 26 10.86 -13.66 -16.52
C VAL A 26 9.56 -14.15 -15.89
N LEU A 27 8.76 -14.97 -16.58
CA LEU A 27 7.53 -15.53 -16.04
C LEU A 27 7.80 -16.44 -14.84
N ALA A 28 8.87 -17.24 -14.84
CA ALA A 28 9.26 -18.07 -13.71
C ALA A 28 9.68 -17.23 -12.49
N MET A 29 10.42 -16.15 -12.71
CA MET A 29 10.75 -15.20 -11.63
C MET A 29 9.50 -14.53 -11.05
N LEU A 30 8.57 -14.08 -11.90
CA LEU A 30 7.28 -13.54 -11.47
C LEU A 30 6.40 -14.59 -10.78
N SER A 31 6.45 -15.84 -11.25
CA SER A 31 5.67 -16.96 -10.70
C SER A 31 6.12 -17.36 -9.30
N MET A 32 7.41 -17.23 -8.97
CA MET A 32 7.91 -17.47 -7.60
C MET A 32 7.82 -16.22 -6.72
N GLY A 33 7.83 -15.02 -7.33
CA GLY A 33 7.71 -13.73 -6.65
C GLY A 33 6.29 -13.34 -6.21
N SER A 34 5.28 -14.17 -6.49
CA SER A 34 3.89 -13.94 -6.11
C SER A 34 3.33 -15.13 -5.32
N ALA A 35 3.89 -15.37 -4.14
CA ALA A 35 3.07 -15.88 -3.05
C ALA A 35 2.31 -14.68 -2.44
N LEU A 36 1.38 -14.11 -3.21
CA LEU A 36 0.36 -13.26 -2.62
C LEU A 36 -0.45 -14.16 -1.70
N LYS A 37 -0.16 -14.03 -0.41
CA LYS A 37 -0.71 -14.79 0.69
C LYS A 37 -2.23 -14.70 0.70
N THR A 38 -2.89 -15.60 -0.01
CA THR A 38 -4.31 -15.89 0.15
C THR A 38 -4.42 -16.99 1.18
N GLU A 39 -4.51 -16.62 2.46
CA GLU A 39 -4.97 -17.57 3.46
C GLU A 39 -6.49 -17.73 3.32
N THR A 40 -6.90 -18.64 2.44
CA THR A 40 -8.21 -19.27 2.52
C THR A 40 -8.10 -20.39 3.55
N SER A 41 -8.30 -20.05 4.83
CA SER A 41 -8.75 -21.03 5.82
C SER A 41 -10.24 -21.25 5.62
N VAL A 42 -10.61 -22.52 5.47
CA VAL A 42 -11.96 -22.98 5.14
C VAL A 42 -12.94 -22.62 6.27
N ALA A 43 -13.86 -21.68 6.01
CA ALA A 43 -15.19 -21.64 6.61
C ALA A 43 -16.16 -21.05 5.59
N PRO A 44 -17.31 -21.70 5.30
CA PRO A 44 -18.23 -21.24 4.27
C PRO A 44 -19.11 -20.13 4.84
N ASN A 45 -18.94 -18.89 4.41
CA ASN A 45 -20.02 -17.92 4.35
C ASN A 45 -19.63 -16.71 3.48
N LEU A 46 -20.22 -16.70 2.29
CA LEU A 46 -20.76 -15.56 1.53
C LEU A 46 -19.99 -14.22 1.55
N THR A 47 -19.57 -13.84 0.35
CA THR A 47 -19.45 -12.47 -0.22
C THR A 47 -18.02 -12.04 -0.57
N GLU A 48 -17.80 -11.91 -1.88
CA GLU A 48 -16.63 -11.39 -2.59
C GLU A 48 -16.10 -10.05 -2.05
N GLY A 49 -14.77 -9.95 -1.94
CA GLY A 49 -14.07 -8.71 -1.68
C GLY A 49 -12.56 -8.86 -1.90
N ILE A 50 -12.09 -8.39 -3.04
CA ILE A 50 -10.71 -8.45 -3.55
C ILE A 50 -9.73 -7.76 -2.57
N HIS A 51 -8.69 -8.48 -2.14
CA HIS A 51 -7.62 -7.96 -1.29
C HIS A 51 -6.43 -7.52 -2.17
N LEU A 52 -6.26 -6.20 -2.32
CA LEU A 52 -5.08 -5.59 -2.95
C LEU A 52 -3.99 -5.36 -1.90
N SER A 53 -2.77 -5.82 -2.19
CA SER A 53 -1.57 -5.36 -1.52
C SER A 53 -0.51 -5.08 -2.58
N LEU A 54 0.07 -3.88 -2.52
CA LEU A 54 1.24 -3.46 -3.29
C LEU A 54 2.37 -3.05 -2.31
N PRO A 55 3.64 -3.15 -2.73
CA PRO A 55 4.79 -3.32 -1.84
C PRO A 55 5.51 -2.01 -1.51
N ALA A 56 6.18 -2.02 -0.36
CA ALA A 56 7.09 -1.01 0.11
C ALA A 56 8.46 -1.12 -0.58
N GLU A 57 9.03 0.02 -0.95
CA GLU A 57 10.48 0.20 -1.04
C GLU A 57 10.86 1.14 0.11
N THR A 58 11.62 0.65 1.09
CA THR A 58 12.77 1.33 1.72
C THR A 58 13.21 0.56 2.97
N ASN A 59 14.47 0.15 2.92
CA ASN A 59 15.28 -0.35 4.02
C ASN A 59 15.14 0.51 5.28
N VAL A 60 14.53 -0.05 6.33
CA VAL A 60 14.77 0.37 7.71
C VAL A 60 14.88 -0.90 8.55
N GLU A 61 15.90 -0.88 9.40
CA GLU A 61 16.36 -1.89 10.35
C GLU A 61 15.27 -2.81 10.88
N THR A 62 15.63 -4.06 11.13
CA THR A 62 14.82 -5.09 11.79
C THR A 62 14.25 -4.60 13.12
N VAL A 63 13.14 -3.86 13.06
CA VAL A 63 12.20 -3.70 14.14
C VAL A 63 11.51 -5.04 14.25
N LYS A 64 11.82 -5.79 15.31
CA LYS A 64 11.01 -6.93 15.78
C LYS A 64 9.56 -6.61 15.47
N ALA A 65 8.88 -7.50 14.74
CA ALA A 65 7.43 -7.45 14.56
C ALA A 65 6.78 -7.32 15.94
N ARG A 66 6.58 -6.06 16.34
CA ARG A 66 5.87 -5.73 17.55
C ARG A 66 4.45 -6.05 17.18
N LYS A 67 3.91 -7.06 17.86
CA LYS A 67 2.50 -7.40 17.88
C LYS A 67 1.74 -6.08 17.82
N VAL A 68 1.13 -5.79 16.66
CA VAL A 68 0.49 -4.51 16.36
C VAL A 68 -0.53 -4.32 17.48
N ALA A 69 -0.18 -3.46 18.44
CA ALA A 69 -1.16 -2.98 19.39
C ALA A 69 -2.24 -2.30 18.54
N ALA A 70 -3.49 -2.31 18.97
CA ALA A 70 -4.51 -1.53 18.29
C ALA A 70 -4.03 -0.06 18.27
N GLU A 71 -3.48 0.38 17.14
CA GLU A 71 -3.01 1.73 16.95
C GLU A 71 -4.24 2.52 16.49
N ASP A 72 -4.58 3.58 17.21
CA ASP A 72 -5.74 4.38 16.86
C ASP A 72 -5.38 5.28 15.68
N VAL A 73 -6.04 5.02 14.55
CA VAL A 73 -5.81 5.73 13.29
C VAL A 73 -6.76 6.92 13.25
N ILE A 74 -6.18 8.11 13.15
CA ILE A 74 -6.90 9.38 13.13
C ILE A 74 -6.69 10.01 11.76
N ILE A 75 -7.77 10.24 11.05
CA ILE A 75 -7.79 10.81 9.71
C ILE A 75 -8.10 12.30 9.82
N TYR A 76 -7.25 13.15 9.26
CA TYR A 76 -7.52 14.58 9.14
C TYR A 76 -7.92 14.92 7.71
N TRP A 77 -9.17 15.38 7.55
CA TRP A 77 -9.75 15.73 6.25
C TRP A 77 -10.57 17.01 6.36
N SER A 78 -10.33 17.98 5.47
CA SER A 78 -11.10 19.22 5.35
C SER A 78 -11.33 19.96 6.69
N GLY A 79 -10.33 19.99 7.57
CA GLY A 79 -10.40 20.67 8.87
C GLY A 79 -11.10 19.90 9.98
N ARG A 80 -11.50 18.64 9.74
CA ARG A 80 -12.14 17.75 10.70
C ARG A 80 -11.27 16.51 10.96
N PHE A 81 -11.41 15.95 12.15
CA PHE A 81 -10.76 14.70 12.53
C PHE A 81 -11.78 13.57 12.52
N PHE A 82 -11.36 12.43 12.01
CA PHE A 82 -12.15 11.23 11.93
C PHE A 82 -11.36 10.05 12.52
N ASP A 83 -12.07 9.09 13.09
CA ASP A 83 -11.49 7.79 13.45
C ASP A 83 -11.41 6.87 12.21
N SER A 84 -10.79 5.71 12.35
CA SER A 84 -10.78 4.57 11.43
C SER A 84 -12.17 4.18 10.89
N SER A 85 -13.24 4.41 11.65
CA SER A 85 -14.63 4.20 11.21
C SER A 85 -15.21 5.38 10.42
N LEU A 86 -14.40 6.40 10.11
CA LEU A 86 -14.78 7.69 9.52
C LEU A 86 -15.78 8.48 10.36
N GLU A 87 -15.88 8.16 11.65
CA GLU A 87 -16.72 8.90 12.59
C GLU A 87 -15.97 10.14 13.08
N PRO A 88 -16.65 11.30 13.16
CA PRO A 88 -16.01 12.53 13.63
C PRO A 88 -15.56 12.36 15.08
N ILE A 89 -14.28 12.61 15.34
CA ILE A 89 -13.67 12.49 16.67
C ILE A 89 -13.05 13.82 17.10
N VAL A 90 -13.05 14.08 18.40
CA VAL A 90 -12.44 15.28 18.96
C VAL A 90 -11.00 14.96 19.33
N PRO A 91 -10.01 15.74 18.86
CA PRO A 91 -8.59 15.43 19.11
C PRO A 91 -8.18 15.51 20.60
N GLU A 92 -8.97 16.19 21.43
CA GLU A 92 -8.75 16.32 22.87
C GLU A 92 -8.96 15.00 23.63
N THR A 93 -9.84 14.11 23.15
CA THR A 93 -10.07 12.80 23.78
C THR A 93 -8.96 11.79 23.52
N LEU A 94 -8.04 12.12 22.61
CA LEU A 94 -6.99 11.23 22.13
C LEU A 94 -5.68 11.35 22.95
N ALA A 95 -5.61 12.26 23.91
CA ALA A 95 -4.37 12.53 24.65
C ALA A 95 -3.86 11.34 25.49
N ASP A 96 -4.73 10.36 25.82
CA ASP A 96 -4.42 9.23 26.70
C ASP A 96 -3.84 8.00 25.95
N HIS A 97 -3.75 8.06 24.63
CA HIS A 97 -3.28 6.92 23.83
C HIS A 97 -1.76 6.95 23.68
N GLU A 98 -1.10 5.82 24.02
CA GLU A 98 0.36 5.67 23.96
C GLU A 98 0.92 5.75 22.53
N ARG A 99 0.11 5.41 21.52
CA ARG A 99 0.51 5.39 20.12
C ARG A 99 -0.67 5.75 19.23
N LEU A 100 -0.52 6.85 18.49
CA LEU A 100 -1.54 7.38 17.59
C LEU A 100 -0.94 7.61 16.22
N VAL A 101 -1.70 7.29 15.18
CA VAL A 101 -1.29 7.51 13.80
C VAL A 101 -2.21 8.56 13.19
N LEU A 102 -1.66 9.74 12.89
CA LEU A 102 -2.34 10.80 12.17
C LEU A 102 -2.15 10.61 10.66
N ALA A 103 -3.20 10.20 9.98
CA ALA A 103 -3.27 10.14 8.53
C ALA A 103 -3.71 11.48 7.95
N ILE A 104 -2.86 12.09 7.12
CA ILE A 104 -3.13 13.37 6.45
C ILE A 104 -3.22 13.17 4.93
N ALA A 105 -3.97 14.01 4.24
CA ALA A 105 -4.00 13.99 2.78
C ALA A 105 -2.60 14.30 2.20
N PRO A 106 -2.16 13.58 1.15
CA PRO A 106 -0.82 13.75 0.58
C PRO A 106 -0.62 15.11 -0.10
N ASP A 107 -1.71 15.76 -0.51
CA ASP A 107 -1.77 17.10 -1.09
C ASP A 107 -1.94 18.21 -0.03
N LEU A 108 -2.10 17.85 1.25
CA LEU A 108 -2.23 18.81 2.34
C LEU A 108 -0.94 19.63 2.51
N SER A 109 -1.09 20.94 2.73
CA SER A 109 0.07 21.78 2.97
C SER A 109 0.78 21.40 4.28
N ILE A 110 2.11 21.48 4.30
CA ILE A 110 2.91 21.20 5.51
C ILE A 110 2.47 22.08 6.68
N ARG A 111 2.04 23.32 6.41
CA ARG A 111 1.53 24.25 7.42
C ARG A 111 0.27 23.69 8.09
N GLU A 112 -0.66 23.16 7.31
CA GLU A 112 -1.89 22.55 7.82
C GLU A 112 -1.62 21.23 8.52
N ALA A 113 -0.72 20.40 7.98
CA ALA A 113 -0.28 19.17 8.63
C ALA A 113 0.29 19.44 10.04
N MET A 114 1.13 20.47 10.17
CA MET A 114 1.67 20.89 11.47
C MET A 114 0.59 21.48 12.39
N ALA A 115 -0.37 22.22 11.84
CA ALA A 115 -1.50 22.74 12.61
C ALA A 115 -2.42 21.63 13.12
N ALA A 116 -2.67 20.61 12.31
CA ALA A 116 -3.45 19.42 12.69
C ALA A 116 -2.71 18.59 13.75
N ARG A 117 -1.42 18.32 13.55
CA ARG A 117 -0.56 17.67 14.56
C ARG A 117 -0.58 18.39 15.89
N LYS A 118 -0.51 19.74 15.90
CA LYS A 118 -0.50 20.53 17.13
C LYS A 118 -1.81 20.41 17.93
N GLN A 119 -2.93 20.08 17.29
CA GLN A 119 -4.21 19.87 17.97
C GLN A 119 -4.24 18.54 18.75
N ILE A 120 -3.37 17.59 18.42
CA ILE A 120 -3.25 16.31 19.11
C ILE A 120 -2.05 16.38 20.06
N THR A 121 -2.31 16.22 21.36
CA THR A 121 -1.28 16.38 22.42
C THR A 121 -0.58 15.06 22.77
N ALA A 122 -0.81 14.00 21.99
CA ALA A 122 -0.24 12.69 22.25
C ALA A 122 1.28 12.64 22.01
N ALA A 123 2.01 12.04 22.96
CA ALA A 123 3.47 11.94 22.92
C ALA A 123 4.00 10.99 21.82
N GLY A 124 3.21 9.98 21.44
CA GLY A 124 3.53 8.97 20.43
C GLY A 124 2.76 9.16 19.12
N LEU A 125 2.65 10.40 18.64
CA LEU A 125 1.96 10.70 17.39
C LEU A 125 2.88 10.48 16.18
N GLU A 126 2.59 9.47 15.37
CA GLU A 126 3.18 9.25 14.06
C GLU A 126 2.31 9.87 12.97
N VAL A 127 2.92 10.41 11.92
CA VAL A 127 2.18 11.02 10.80
C VAL A 127 2.38 10.16 9.56
N THR A 128 1.28 9.76 8.93
CA THR A 128 1.28 8.99 7.68
C THR A 128 0.45 9.70 6.61
N ALA A 129 0.70 9.38 5.34
CA ALA A 129 -0.10 9.87 4.23
C ALA A 129 -1.32 8.96 4.01
N LEU A 130 -2.46 9.56 3.70
CA LEU A 130 -3.64 8.83 3.23
C LEU A 130 -3.35 8.17 1.89
N ASP A 131 -3.82 6.92 1.75
CA ASP A 131 -3.77 6.22 0.47
C ASP A 131 -4.94 6.64 -0.45
N SER A 132 -4.85 6.23 -1.71
CA SER A 132 -5.86 6.54 -2.72
C SER A 132 -7.21 5.89 -2.46
N ARG A 133 -7.29 4.85 -1.63
CA ARG A 133 -8.55 4.18 -1.28
C ARG A 133 -9.29 5.03 -0.25
N TRP A 134 -8.62 5.46 0.80
CA TRP A 134 -9.18 6.34 1.82
C TRP A 134 -9.61 7.69 1.24
N MET A 135 -8.81 8.28 0.34
CA MET A 135 -9.19 9.52 -0.35
C MET A 135 -10.51 9.37 -1.10
N LYS A 136 -10.69 8.28 -1.86
CA LYS A 136 -11.96 8.01 -2.56
C LYS A 136 -13.14 7.82 -1.61
N THR A 137 -12.95 7.07 -0.52
CA THR A 137 -14.02 6.85 0.46
C THR A 137 -14.42 8.13 1.18
N LEU A 138 -13.46 9.03 1.45
CA LEU A 138 -13.73 10.35 2.03
C LEU A 138 -14.47 11.26 1.03
N GLU A 139 -14.05 11.28 -0.23
CA GLU A 139 -14.69 12.05 -1.31
C GLU A 139 -16.12 11.59 -1.60
N GLU A 140 -16.38 10.28 -1.57
CA GLU A 140 -17.74 9.72 -1.74
C GLU A 140 -18.67 10.05 -0.56
N ARG A 141 -18.12 10.22 0.65
CA ARG A 141 -18.89 10.44 1.88
C ARG A 141 -19.08 11.93 2.22
N ASP A 142 -18.16 12.80 1.80
CA ASP A 142 -18.15 14.24 2.08
C ASP A 142 -17.70 15.02 0.81
N PRO A 143 -18.60 15.19 -0.19
CA PRO A 143 -18.30 15.85 -1.47
C PRO A 143 -18.18 17.38 -1.40
#